data_AF-G9EQR3-F1
#
_entry.id   AF-G9EQR3-F1
#
_cell.length_a   1.000
_cell.length_b   1.000
_cell.length_c   1.000
_cell.angle_alpha   90.00
_cell.angle_beta   90.00
_cell.angle_gamma   90.00
#
_symmetry.space_group_name_H-M   'P 1'
#
loop_
_entity.id
_entity.type
_entity.pdbx_description
1 polymer ?
#
loop_
_entity_poly.entity_id
_entity_poly.type
_entity_poly.pdbx_seq_one_letter_code
_entity_poly.pdbx_strand_id
1 'polypeptide(L)'
;MKQQKGFSLVEVLASLLLVTTLALSLLQQQWQSKQLLNQLILREHGSQVLDQIGETLFARMKKLPLVPPPYHLDVQHQSQETLLRLGWYHKSAAITRKLMHE
;
A
#
# COMPACT_ATOMS: atom_id res chain seq x y z
N MET A 1 -53.29 -15.59 28.94
CA MET A 1 -52.34 -14.69 29.64
C MET A 1 -51.07 -14.59 28.79
N LYS A 2 -50.72 -13.41 28.28
CA LYS A 2 -49.56 -13.22 27.40
C LYS A 2 -48.29 -13.12 28.25
N GLN A 3 -47.47 -14.17 28.24
CA GLN A 3 -46.14 -14.11 28.85
C GLN A 3 -45.25 -13.18 28.02
N GLN A 4 -45.08 -11.95 28.47
CA GLN A 4 -43.99 -11.11 27.98
C GLN A 4 -42.68 -11.68 28.55
N LYS A 5 -42.04 -12.58 27.81
CA LYS A 5 -40.65 -12.97 28.07
C LYS A 5 -39.77 -11.78 27.67
N GLY A 6 -39.40 -10.96 28.66
CA GLY A 6 -38.34 -9.97 28.49
C GLY A 6 -36.99 -10.67 28.32
N PHE A 7 -36.01 -9.95 27.76
CA PHE A 7 -34.64 -10.44 27.68
C PHE A 7 -34.04 -10.57 29.07
N SER A 8 -33.41 -11.71 29.35
CA SER A 8 -32.62 -11.89 30.56
C SER A 8 -31.40 -10.97 30.51
N LEU A 9 -30.95 -10.48 31.67
CA LEU A 9 -29.72 -9.67 31.76
C LEU A 9 -28.52 -10.40 31.14
N VAL A 10 -28.44 -11.72 31.28
CA VAL A 10 -27.38 -12.54 30.68
C VAL A 10 -27.46 -12.53 29.16
N GLU A 11 -28.66 -12.58 28.57
CA GLU A 11 -28.85 -12.53 27.12
C GLU A 11 -28.47 -11.15 26.56
N VAL A 12 -28.81 -10.08 27.29
CA VAL A 12 -28.42 -8.72 26.92
C VAL A 12 -26.91 -8.56 26.98
N LEU A 13 -26.26 -9.02 28.05
CA LEU A 13 -24.81 -8.95 28.20
C LEU A 13 -24.07 -9.79 27.15
N ALA A 14 -24.55 -11.02 26.89
CA ALA A 14 -24.00 -11.88 25.85
C ALA A 14 -24.14 -11.22 24.46
N SER A 15 -25.31 -10.66 24.15
CA SER A 15 -25.54 -9.95 22.89
C SER A 15 -24.63 -8.72 22.76
N LEU A 16 -24.46 -7.95 23.84
CA LEU A 16 -23.60 -6.77 23.85
C LEU A 16 -22.13 -7.15 23.63
N LEU A 17 -21.65 -8.21 24.29
CA LEU A 17 -20.30 -8.73 24.11
C LEU A 17 -20.06 -9.20 22.67
N LEU A 18 -21.03 -9.91 22.08
CA LEU A 18 -20.94 -10.36 20.69
C LEU A 18 -20.88 -9.18 19.72
N VAL A 19 -21.80 -8.22 19.87
CA VAL A 19 -21.85 -7.02 19.01
C VAL A 19 -20.55 -6.23 19.13
N THR A 20 -20.05 -6.04 20.34
CA THR A 20 -18.81 -5.28 20.59
C THR A 20 -17.61 -5.99 19.97
N THR A 21 -17.52 -7.31 20.13
CA THR A 21 -16.43 -8.12 19.56
C THR A 21 -16.45 -8.07 18.04
N LEU A 22 -17.63 -8.22 17.42
CA LEU A 22 -17.80 -8.12 15.97
C LEU A 22 -17.43 -6.72 15.47
N ALA A 23 -17.89 -5.67 16.14
CA ALA A 23 -17.57 -4.30 15.78
C ALA A 23 -16.06 -4.03 15.84
N LEU A 24 -15.38 -4.47 16.90
CA LEU A 24 -13.93 -4.34 17.05
C LEU A 24 -13.18 -5.12 15.97
N SER A 25 -13.58 -6.36 15.70
CA SER A 25 -12.97 -7.19 14.65
C SER A 25 -13.13 -6.56 13.27
N LEU A 26 -14.34 -6.06 12.94
CA LEU A 26 -14.60 -5.40 11.67
C LEU A 26 -13.79 -4.11 11.51
N LEU A 27 -13.66 -3.33 12.59
CA LEU A 27 -12.84 -2.11 12.57
C LEU A 27 -11.36 -2.43 12.32
N GLN A 28 -10.83 -3.48 12.97
CA GLN A 28 -9.46 -3.94 12.74
C GLN A 28 -9.26 -4.43 11.30
N GLN A 29 -10.20 -5.23 10.78
CA GLN A 29 -10.17 -5.71 9.39
C GLN A 29 -10.23 -4.55 8.38
N GLN A 30 -11.08 -3.55 8.63
CA GLN A 30 -11.19 -2.37 7.78
C GLN A 30 -9.88 -1.59 7.75
N TRP A 31 -9.22 -1.42 8.90
CA TRP A 31 -7.94 -0.74 8.98
C TRP A 31 -6.85 -1.47 8.19
N GLN A 32 -6.70 -2.78 8.41
CA GLN A 32 -5.72 -3.60 7.68
C GLN A 32 -5.97 -3.59 6.17
N SER A 33 -7.24 -3.67 5.75
CA SER A 33 -7.61 -3.64 4.34
C SER A 33 -7.26 -2.30 3.69
N LYS A 34 -7.51 -1.17 4.38
CA LYS A 34 -7.11 0.16 3.91
C LYS A 34 -5.59 0.29 3.78
N GLN A 35 -4.84 -0.25 4.73
CA GLN A 35 -3.38 -0.24 4.66
C GLN A 35 -2.86 -1.02 3.45
N LEU A 36 -3.39 -2.22 3.20
CA LEU A 36 -3.02 -3.02 2.02
C LEU A 36 -3.40 -2.32 0.71
N LEU A 37 -4.60 -1.75 0.63
CA LEU A 37 -5.04 -1.01 -0.56
C LEU A 37 -4.13 0.19 -0.84
N ASN A 38 -3.78 0.97 0.20
CA ASN A 38 -2.86 2.09 0.04
C ASN A 38 -1.48 1.64 -0.44
N GLN A 39 -0.97 0.51 0.07
CA GLN A 39 0.29 -0.05 -0.41
C GLN A 39 0.22 -0.49 -1.88
N LEU A 40 -0.91 -1.07 -2.30
CA LEU A 40 -1.12 -1.46 -3.70
C LEU A 40 -1.19 -0.24 -4.62
N ILE A 41 -1.93 0.81 -4.23
CA ILE A 41 -2.02 2.07 -4.98
C ILE A 41 -0.63 2.69 -5.15
N LEU A 42 0.15 2.76 -4.06
CA LEU A 42 1.52 3.29 -4.11
C LEU A 42 2.44 2.45 -4.99
N ARG A 43 2.30 1.13 -4.95
CA ARG A 43 3.11 0.23 -5.78
C ARG A 43 2.75 0.34 -7.26
N GLU A 44 1.47 0.43 -7.58
CA GLU A 44 0.98 0.59 -8.95
C GLU A 44 1.48 1.90 -9.54
N HIS A 45 1.23 3.01 -8.86
CA HIS A 45 1.67 4.33 -9.30
C HIS A 45 3.20 4.44 -9.32
N GLY A 46 3.89 3.84 -8.35
CA GLY A 46 5.35 3.75 -8.36
C GLY A 46 5.89 2.96 -9.56
N SER A 47 5.20 1.89 -9.98
CA SER A 47 5.56 1.16 -11.20
C SER A 47 5.41 2.02 -12.44
N GLN A 48 4.30 2.76 -12.57
CA GLN A 48 4.07 3.67 -13.69
C GLN A 48 5.15 4.76 -13.77
N VAL A 49 5.51 5.35 -12.63
CA VAL A 49 6.61 6.35 -12.55
C VAL A 49 7.93 5.72 -12.99
N LEU A 50 8.20 4.49 -12.58
CA LEU A 50 9.43 3.78 -12.94
C LEU A 50 9.45 3.38 -14.44
N ASP A 51 8.30 3.07 -15.03
CA ASP A 51 8.14 2.86 -16.48
C ASP A 51 8.46 4.16 -17.25
N GLN A 52 7.90 5.30 -16.82
CA GLN A 52 8.19 6.62 -17.41
C GLN A 52 9.67 6.99 -17.29
N ILE A 53 10.32 6.69 -16.17
CA ILE A 53 11.77 6.91 -16.00
C ILE A 53 12.55 5.99 -16.96
N GLY A 54 12.16 4.73 -17.08
CA GLY A 54 12.77 3.80 -18.02
C GLY A 54 12.69 4.30 -19.46
N GLU A 55 11.52 4.76 -19.90
CA GLU A 55 11.29 5.30 -21.24
C GLU A 55 12.10 6.57 -21.50
N THR A 56 12.15 7.51 -20.55
CA THR A 56 12.93 8.75 -20.71
C THR A 56 14.43 8.50 -20.76
N LEU A 57 14.93 7.52 -19.99
CA LEU A 57 16.31 7.07 -20.05
C LEU A 57 16.63 6.38 -21.38
N PHE A 58 15.75 5.51 -21.87
CA PHE A 58 15.89 4.84 -23.17
C PHE A 58 15.87 5.85 -24.33
N ALA A 59 14.97 6.84 -24.28
CA ALA A 59 14.87 7.90 -25.28
C ALA A 59 15.99 8.96 -25.19
N ARG A 60 16.99 8.78 -24.30
CA ARG A 60 18.08 9.74 -24.01
C ARG A 60 17.58 11.18 -23.80
N MET A 61 16.39 11.35 -23.21
CA MET A 61 15.89 12.67 -22.91
C MET A 61 16.69 13.29 -21.77
N LYS A 62 17.21 14.51 -21.98
CA LYS A 62 18.11 15.21 -21.04
C LYS A 62 17.51 15.55 -19.67
N LYS A 63 16.22 15.32 -19.44
CA LYS A 63 15.53 15.65 -18.17
C LYS A 63 14.81 14.41 -17.66
N LEU A 64 15.28 13.89 -16.51
CA LEU A 64 14.53 12.90 -15.75
C LEU A 64 13.20 13.52 -15.30
N PRO A 65 12.10 12.77 -15.34
CA PRO A 65 10.81 13.25 -14.84
C PRO A 65 10.90 13.53 -13.34
N LEU A 66 10.24 14.60 -12.90
CA LEU A 66 10.20 14.97 -11.49
C LEU A 66 9.41 13.89 -10.73
N VAL A 67 10.09 13.17 -9.85
CA VAL A 67 9.46 12.12 -9.02
C VAL A 67 8.56 12.80 -7.98
N PRO A 68 7.24 12.59 -8.00
CA PRO A 68 6.35 13.22 -7.04
C PRO A 68 6.55 12.62 -5.63
N PRO A 69 6.32 13.39 -4.54
CA PRO A 69 6.21 12.81 -3.19
C PRO A 69 5.10 11.76 -3.15
N PRO A 70 5.20 10.66 -2.36
CA PRO A 70 6.20 10.32 -1.34
C PRO A 70 7.33 9.42 -1.87
N TYR A 71 7.55 9.40 -3.18
CA TYR A 71 8.52 8.52 -3.81
C TYR A 71 9.93 9.10 -3.73
N HIS A 72 10.91 8.23 -3.51
CA HIS A 72 12.33 8.53 -3.54
C HIS A 72 13.01 7.61 -4.55
N LEU A 73 13.63 8.20 -5.56
CA LEU A 73 14.36 7.49 -6.61
C LEU A 73 15.85 7.44 -6.25
N ASP A 74 16.36 6.24 -6.02
CA ASP A 74 17.78 5.95 -5.94
C ASP A 74 18.22 5.31 -7.27
N VAL A 75 19.05 6.02 -8.03
CA VAL A 75 19.65 5.51 -9.28
C VAL A 75 21.09 5.09 -8.97
N GLN A 76 21.40 3.81 -9.19
CA GLN A 76 22.76 3.29 -9.08
C GLN A 76 23.24 2.84 -10.45
N HIS A 77 24.27 3.51 -10.98
CA HIS A 77 24.96 3.08 -12.19
C HIS A 77 26.07 2.09 -11.80
N GLN A 78 25.92 0.83 -12.21
CA GLN A 78 27.00 -0.17 -12.18
C GLN A 78 27.48 -0.39 -13.62
N SER A 79 28.75 -0.78 -13.79
CA SER A 79 29.55 -0.66 -15.03
C SER A 79 28.87 -1.01 -16.37
N GLN A 80 27.86 -1.87 -16.40
CA GLN A 80 27.06 -2.21 -17.60
C GLN A 80 25.53 -2.24 -17.35
N GLU A 81 25.07 -1.92 -16.12
CA GLU A 81 23.67 -1.99 -15.72
C GLU A 81 23.26 -0.74 -14.91
N THR A 82 22.13 -0.13 -15.25
CA THR A 82 21.53 0.93 -14.43
C THR A 82 20.45 0.32 -13.55
N LEU A 83 20.68 0.35 -12.23
CA LEU A 83 19.71 -0.07 -11.23
C LEU A 83 18.84 1.12 -10.83
N LEU A 84 17.55 1.03 -11.10
CA LEU A 84 16.55 1.98 -10.66
C LEU A 84 15.85 1.41 -9.44
N ARG A 85 15.98 2.06 -8.29
CA ARG A 85 15.26 1.72 -7.06
C ARG A 85 14.31 2.86 -6.70
N LEU A 86 13.01 2.60 -6.75
CA LEU A 86 11.98 3.54 -6.32
C LEU A 86 11.42 3.08 -4.98
N GLY A 87 11.71 3.81 -3.91
CA GLY A 87 11.17 3.56 -2.57
C GLY A 87 10.08 4.58 -2.20
N TRP A 88 9.20 4.22 -1.28
CA TRP A 88 8.22 5.14 -0.68
C TRP A 88 8.17 4.92 0.83
N TYR A 89 7.92 5.98 1.61
CA TYR A 89 7.82 5.99 3.09
C TYR A 89 8.92 5.20 3.83
N HIS A 90 9.91 5.90 4.38
CA HIS A 90 11.00 5.34 5.23
C HIS A 90 11.54 3.96 4.79
N LYS A 91 11.65 3.75 3.47
CA LYS A 91 12.23 2.56 2.82
C LYS A 91 11.56 1.21 3.12
N SER A 92 10.32 1.21 3.61
CA SER A 92 9.59 -0.02 3.97
C SER A 92 9.19 -0.88 2.76
N ALA A 93 9.01 -0.28 1.59
CA ALA A 93 8.79 -0.97 0.34
C ALA A 93 9.48 -0.23 -0.81
N ALA A 94 10.04 -0.99 -1.75
CA ALA A 94 10.71 -0.45 -2.93
C ALA A 94 10.52 -1.37 -4.14
N ILE A 95 10.44 -0.76 -5.32
CA ILE A 95 10.51 -1.44 -6.61
C ILE A 95 11.93 -1.27 -7.13
N THR A 96 12.59 -2.37 -7.50
CA THR A 96 13.91 -2.33 -8.13
C THR A 96 13.78 -2.88 -9.53
N ARG A 97 14.27 -2.14 -10.53
CA ARG A 97 14.38 -2.59 -11.91
C ARG A 97 15.82 -2.46 -12.40
N LYS A 98 16.27 -3.49 -13.11
CA LYS A 98 17.55 -3.48 -13.81
C LYS A 98 17.34 -3.06 -15.26
N LEU A 99 18.14 -2.12 -15.74
CA LEU A 99 18.22 -1.76 -17.16
C LEU A 99 19.63 -2.09 -17.66
N MET A 100 19.73 -3.05 -18.59
CA MET A 100 20.97 -3.33 -19.33
C MET A 100 21.12 -2.29 -20.44
N HIS A 101 22.33 -1.75 -20.63
CA HIS A 101 22.67 -1.04 -21.86
C HIS A 101 23.06 -2.09 -22.90
N GLU A 102 22.27 -2.24 -23.97
CA GLU A 102 22.73 -2.84 -25.23
C GLU A 102 23.52 -1.82 -26.06
#